data_AF-A0A493TJR6-F1
#
_entry.id   AF-A0A493TJR6-F1
#
_cell.length_a   1.000
_cell.length_b   1.000
_cell.length_c   1.000
_cell.angle_alpha   90.00
_cell.angle_beta   90.00
_cell.angle_gamma   90.00
#
_symmetry.space_group_name_H-M   'P 1'
#
loop_
_entity.id
_entity.type
_entity.pdbx_description
1 polymer ?
#
loop_
_entity_poly.entity_id
_entity_poly.type
_entity_poly.pdbx_seq_one_letter_code
_entity_poly.pdbx_strand_id
1 'polypeptide(L)'
;MLLSLLVTAALLAPALPAGAGAVAAGGCGPCEPARCPALPPRGCPLGRVRDACGCCWQCGRGEGEACGGFGGGRCASGLECVKSRKRRKAKSGSEPAAGPAAPAPVGVCLCKSRYPVCGSDGRTYGSGCQLRAASLRAQSRGEPAIAQRSKGACEQGPSIVTPPKDIWNVTGAQIYLSCEVMGIPTPVLIWNKIIRGQHGVQRMELLPGDRENLAIQTRGGPEKHEVTGWVLISPLNKEDEGEYECHASNAKGEATASAKIHVVETLNDIALNKDDGAEL
;
A
#
# COMPACT_ATOMS: atom_id res chain seq x y z
N MET A 1 38.70 90.85 21.54
CA MET A 1 37.75 90.52 20.45
C MET A 1 38.59 89.90 19.33
N LEU A 2 38.54 88.57 19.11
CA LEU A 2 37.53 87.86 18.29
C LEU A 2 37.61 88.37 16.83
N LEU A 3 37.89 87.61 15.75
CA LEU A 3 37.83 86.19 15.38
C LEU A 3 38.89 85.98 14.25
N SER A 4 39.81 85.02 14.30
CA SER A 4 39.68 83.60 13.90
C SER A 4 39.53 83.37 12.38
N LEU A 5 40.66 83.18 11.69
CA LEU A 5 40.76 82.63 10.33
C LEU A 5 40.41 81.13 10.34
N LEU A 6 39.39 80.74 9.58
CA LEU A 6 39.09 79.32 9.31
C LEU A 6 39.63 78.94 7.93
N VAL A 7 40.70 78.12 7.95
CA VAL A 7 41.25 77.44 6.78
C VAL A 7 40.33 76.29 6.38
N THR A 8 39.99 76.24 5.10
CA THR A 8 39.17 75.22 4.45
C THR A 8 39.93 73.89 4.33
N ALA A 9 39.45 72.84 5.01
CA ALA A 9 39.91 71.47 4.80
C ALA A 9 38.91 70.72 3.91
N ALA A 10 39.21 70.61 2.61
CA ALA A 10 38.48 69.77 1.68
C ALA A 10 38.84 68.29 1.94
N LEU A 11 37.93 67.56 2.58
CA LEU A 11 38.02 66.11 2.75
C LEU A 11 37.66 65.41 1.42
N LEU A 12 38.67 64.99 0.67
CA LEU A 12 38.56 64.03 -0.42
C LEU A 12 38.18 62.66 0.16
N ALA A 13 36.91 62.26 0.02
CA ALA A 13 36.49 60.90 0.31
C ALA A 13 36.99 59.95 -0.78
N PRO A 14 37.68 58.84 -0.43
CA PRO A 14 38.06 57.85 -1.42
C PRO A 14 36.81 57.08 -1.87
N ALA A 15 36.51 57.14 -3.17
CA ALA A 15 35.51 56.30 -3.79
C ALA A 15 35.93 54.82 -3.66
N LEU A 16 35.23 54.06 -2.83
CA LEU A 16 35.36 52.61 -2.80
C LEU A 16 34.91 52.04 -4.15
N PRO A 17 35.71 51.18 -4.79
CA PRO A 17 35.27 50.52 -6.01
C PRO A 17 34.05 49.65 -5.69
N ALA A 18 33.00 49.81 -6.50
CA ALA A 18 31.89 48.88 -6.54
C ALA A 18 32.42 47.51 -6.96
N GLY A 19 32.80 46.71 -5.97
CA GLY A 19 33.06 45.29 -6.16
C GLY A 19 31.76 44.66 -6.61
N ALA A 20 31.66 44.38 -7.91
CA ALA A 20 30.72 43.40 -8.43
C ALA A 20 31.06 42.08 -7.73
N GLY A 21 30.36 41.82 -6.63
CA GLY A 21 30.42 40.53 -5.96
C GLY A 21 29.96 39.49 -6.96
N ALA A 22 30.91 38.72 -7.49
CA ALA A 22 30.64 37.52 -8.24
C ALA A 22 29.68 36.67 -7.39
N VAL A 23 28.42 36.59 -7.79
CA VAL A 23 27.44 35.72 -7.16
C VAL A 23 27.97 34.31 -7.38
N ALA A 24 28.49 33.72 -6.31
CA ALA A 24 28.97 32.36 -6.30
C ALA A 24 27.89 31.45 -6.90
N ALA A 25 28.26 30.72 -7.94
CA ALA A 25 27.46 29.66 -8.52
C ALA A 25 27.12 28.64 -7.41
N GLY A 26 25.83 28.52 -7.08
CA GLY A 26 25.28 27.39 -6.33
C GLY A 26 24.95 27.61 -4.85
N GLY A 27 24.89 28.85 -4.34
CA GLY A 27 24.52 29.15 -2.94
C GLY A 27 23.18 29.86 -2.78
N CYS A 28 22.51 29.65 -1.65
CA CYS A 28 21.33 30.42 -1.24
C CYS A 28 21.74 31.78 -0.67
N GLY A 29 21.09 32.86 -1.13
CA GLY A 29 21.26 34.22 -0.58
C GLY A 29 20.46 34.47 0.71
N PRO A 30 20.48 35.70 1.26
CA PRO A 30 19.63 36.07 2.38
C PRO A 30 18.15 35.87 2.05
N CYS A 31 17.37 35.45 3.05
CA CYS A 31 15.93 35.22 2.84
C CYS A 31 15.19 36.56 2.73
N GLU A 32 14.52 36.77 1.60
CA GLU A 32 13.66 37.94 1.34
C GLU A 32 12.19 37.50 1.23
N PRO A 33 11.42 37.45 2.34
CA PRO A 33 10.07 36.89 2.36
C PRO A 33 9.07 37.58 1.41
N ALA A 34 9.28 38.87 1.12
CA ALA A 34 8.42 39.65 0.22
C ALA A 34 8.48 39.16 -1.23
N ARG A 35 9.53 38.44 -1.62
CA ARG A 35 9.68 37.89 -2.98
C ARG A 35 9.19 36.45 -3.11
N CYS A 36 8.63 35.89 -2.04
CA CYS A 36 8.13 34.53 -2.07
C CYS A 36 6.85 34.42 -2.91
N PRO A 37 6.70 33.34 -3.70
CA PRO A 37 5.49 33.09 -4.45
C PRO A 37 4.30 32.90 -3.51
N ALA A 38 3.15 33.42 -3.91
CA ALA A 38 1.91 33.20 -3.17
C ALA A 38 1.53 31.70 -3.18
N LEU A 39 1.03 31.21 -2.04
CA LEU A 39 0.51 29.86 -1.96
C LEU A 39 -0.86 29.77 -2.66
N PRO A 40 -1.27 28.58 -3.13
CA PRO A 40 -2.58 28.38 -3.73
C PRO A 40 -3.70 28.87 -2.80
N PRO A 41 -4.79 29.47 -3.33
CA PRO A 41 -5.88 30.02 -2.51
C PRO A 41 -6.60 28.95 -1.68
N ARG A 42 -6.58 27.69 -2.15
CA ARG A 42 -7.10 26.52 -1.42
C ARG A 42 -6.13 25.96 -0.37
N GLY A 43 -5.02 26.65 -0.12
CA GLY A 43 -3.96 26.18 0.76
C GLY A 43 -3.16 25.01 0.20
N CYS A 44 -2.37 24.37 1.05
CA CYS A 44 -1.57 23.20 0.69
C CYS A 44 -2.16 21.95 1.35
N PRO A 45 -2.89 21.09 0.60
CA PRO A 45 -3.60 19.95 1.17
C PRO A 45 -2.70 18.87 1.76
N LEU A 46 -1.40 18.91 1.46
CA LEU A 46 -0.37 18.00 2.00
C LEU A 46 0.57 18.71 2.99
N GLY A 47 0.21 19.92 3.42
CA GLY A 47 1.04 20.75 4.29
C GLY A 47 2.04 21.60 3.52
N ARG A 48 2.65 22.53 4.26
CA ARG A 48 3.64 23.49 3.74
C ARG A 48 5.04 23.02 4.11
N VAL A 49 5.98 23.22 3.20
CA VAL A 49 7.41 22.96 3.39
C VAL A 49 8.20 24.19 3.00
N ARG A 50 9.39 24.34 3.56
CA ARG A 50 10.31 25.41 3.13
C ARG A 50 10.98 25.02 1.83
N ASP A 51 11.32 26.00 1.00
CA ASP A 51 12.05 25.80 -0.24
C ASP A 51 13.48 25.23 -0.03
N ALA A 52 14.23 25.05 -1.11
CA ALA A 52 15.61 24.57 -1.07
C ALA A 52 16.51 25.40 -0.13
N CYS A 53 16.26 26.70 0.00
CA CYS A 53 17.03 27.65 0.78
C CYS A 53 16.49 27.89 2.20
N GLY A 54 15.36 27.28 2.57
CA GLY A 54 14.72 27.49 3.87
C GLY A 54 13.94 28.79 3.99
N CYS A 55 13.72 29.52 2.89
CA CYS A 55 13.12 30.87 2.91
C CYS A 55 11.60 30.84 2.68
N CYS A 56 11.18 30.49 1.47
CA CYS A 56 9.78 30.56 1.07
C CYS A 56 8.99 29.32 1.44
N TRP A 57 7.71 29.51 1.75
CA TRP A 57 6.75 28.42 1.91
C TRP A 57 6.31 27.91 0.53
N GLN A 58 6.29 26.60 0.38
CA GLN A 58 5.79 25.90 -0.81
C GLN A 58 4.89 24.74 -0.37
N CYS A 59 4.01 24.28 -1.25
CA CYS A 59 3.26 23.05 -0.96
C CYS A 59 4.18 21.84 -1.06
N GLY A 60 4.11 20.98 -0.04
CA GLY A 60 4.88 19.73 -0.04
C GLY A 60 4.35 18.74 -1.07
N ARG A 61 5.26 18.03 -1.72
CA ARG A 61 4.94 16.99 -2.70
C ARG A 61 4.53 15.67 -2.04
N GLY A 62 3.51 15.02 -2.59
CA GLY A 62 2.94 13.78 -2.07
C GLY A 62 3.80 12.53 -2.34
N GLU A 63 3.43 11.42 -1.72
CA GLU A 63 4.06 10.12 -2.00
C GLU A 63 3.89 9.75 -3.49
N GLY A 64 4.98 9.34 -4.15
CA GLY A 64 5.01 9.04 -5.58
C GLY A 64 5.27 10.23 -6.49
N GLU A 65 5.23 11.47 -5.98
CA GLU A 65 5.49 12.66 -6.79
C GLU A 65 6.99 12.92 -7.01
N ALA A 66 7.29 13.52 -8.16
CA ALA A 66 8.63 13.93 -8.59
C ALA A 66 9.21 15.03 -7.67
N CYS A 67 10.42 14.85 -7.15
CA CYS A 67 11.06 15.78 -6.22
C CYS A 67 12.55 15.99 -6.52
N GLY A 68 13.14 17.07 -6.02
CA GLY A 68 14.56 17.35 -6.20
C GLY A 68 14.93 17.85 -7.60
N GLY A 69 16.12 18.44 -7.70
CA GLY A 69 16.55 19.23 -8.86
C GLY A 69 16.16 20.71 -8.73
N PHE A 70 16.56 21.53 -9.70
CA PHE A 70 16.23 22.96 -9.72
C PHE A 70 14.72 23.12 -10.01
N GLY A 71 13.96 23.65 -9.05
CA GLY A 71 12.48 23.75 -9.15
C GLY A 71 11.71 22.45 -8.85
N GLY A 72 12.40 21.33 -8.66
CA GLY A 72 11.77 20.09 -8.20
C GLY A 72 11.47 20.17 -6.72
N GLY A 73 10.29 20.69 -6.38
CA GLY A 73 9.83 20.96 -5.01
C GLY A 73 10.10 19.87 -3.98
N ARG A 74 10.04 20.24 -2.70
CA ARG A 74 10.35 19.32 -1.59
C ARG A 74 9.16 18.41 -1.26
N CYS A 75 9.47 17.19 -0.81
CA CYS A 75 8.46 16.26 -0.31
C CYS A 75 7.78 16.79 0.96
N ALA A 76 6.50 16.47 1.12
CA ALA A 76 5.73 16.80 2.31
C ALA A 76 6.31 16.10 3.57
N SER A 77 5.86 16.56 4.74
CA SER A 77 6.40 16.11 6.04
C SER A 77 6.38 14.59 6.20
N GLY A 78 7.55 14.02 6.51
CA GLY A 78 7.73 12.58 6.73
C GLY A 78 7.96 11.74 5.47
N LEU A 79 8.10 12.37 4.31
CA LEU A 79 8.56 11.77 3.07
C LEU A 79 10.03 12.13 2.81
N GLU A 80 10.74 11.26 2.09
CA GLU A 80 12.11 11.49 1.65
C GLU A 80 12.20 11.47 0.13
N CYS A 81 12.98 12.39 -0.43
CA CYS A 81 13.22 12.43 -1.86
C CYS A 81 14.32 11.43 -2.25
N VAL A 82 13.94 10.30 -2.85
CA VAL A 82 14.89 9.27 -3.27
C VAL A 82 15.20 9.37 -4.75
N LYS A 83 16.47 9.21 -5.13
CA LYS A 83 16.89 9.21 -6.54
C LYS A 83 16.59 7.86 -7.19
N SER A 84 16.04 7.85 -8.40
CA SER A 84 15.78 6.61 -9.15
C SER A 84 17.08 5.87 -9.47
N ARG A 85 17.16 4.58 -9.11
CA ARG A 85 18.35 3.72 -9.33
C ARG A 85 18.62 3.42 -10.81
N LYS A 86 17.65 3.63 -11.72
CA LYS A 86 17.78 3.40 -13.18
C LYS A 86 18.96 4.15 -13.83
N ARG A 87 19.57 5.13 -13.14
CA ARG A 87 20.72 5.89 -13.63
C ARG A 87 22.03 5.75 -12.84
N ARG A 88 22.16 4.87 -11.82
CA ARG A 88 23.53 4.49 -11.38
C ARG A 88 24.31 3.86 -12.54
N LYS A 89 23.62 3.16 -13.45
CA LYS A 89 24.18 2.53 -14.66
C LYS A 89 24.38 3.48 -15.85
N ALA A 90 23.78 4.68 -15.84
CA ALA A 90 23.97 5.70 -16.88
C ALA A 90 25.08 6.71 -16.53
N LYS A 91 25.52 6.76 -15.27
CA LYS A 91 26.60 7.64 -14.81
C LYS A 91 27.99 6.99 -14.89
N SER A 92 28.07 5.72 -15.30
CA SER A 92 29.32 4.98 -15.50
C SER A 92 29.69 4.81 -16.97
N GLY A 93 29.05 5.51 -17.92
CA GLY A 93 29.31 5.26 -19.34
C GLY A 93 28.71 6.23 -20.36
N SER A 94 28.61 7.54 -20.09
CA SER A 94 28.34 8.48 -21.19
C SER A 94 28.98 9.84 -20.92
N GLU A 95 29.82 10.26 -21.88
CA GLU A 95 30.50 11.54 -21.98
C GLU A 95 29.54 12.75 -21.88
N PRO A 96 30.05 13.95 -21.53
CA PRO A 96 29.22 15.14 -21.41
C PRO A 96 28.84 15.66 -22.80
N ALA A 97 27.60 15.42 -23.22
CA ALA A 97 27.04 16.11 -24.37
C ALA A 97 26.96 17.61 -24.07
N ALA A 98 27.71 18.41 -24.83
CA ALA A 98 27.65 19.86 -24.83
C ALA A 98 26.28 20.32 -25.37
N GLY A 99 25.40 20.72 -24.47
CA GLY A 99 24.08 21.32 -24.73
C GLY A 99 23.52 21.91 -23.44
N PRO A 100 22.52 22.82 -23.50
CA PRO A 100 21.92 23.39 -22.29
C PRO A 100 21.39 22.25 -21.42
N ALA A 101 21.98 22.12 -20.24
CA ALA A 101 21.87 20.94 -19.39
C ALA A 101 20.40 20.55 -19.15
N ALA A 102 20.03 19.33 -19.56
CA ALA A 102 18.77 18.73 -19.15
C ALA A 102 18.64 18.81 -17.61
N PRO A 103 17.47 19.20 -17.07
CA PRO A 103 17.32 19.52 -15.66
C PRO A 103 17.75 18.37 -14.73
N ALA A 104 18.39 18.77 -13.64
CA ALA A 104 18.97 17.96 -12.57
C ALA A 104 18.05 16.83 -12.07
N PRO A 105 18.62 15.72 -11.55
CA PRO A 105 17.92 14.44 -11.42
C PRO A 105 16.71 14.52 -10.50
N VAL A 106 15.55 14.26 -11.10
CA VAL A 106 14.24 14.14 -10.46
C VAL A 106 14.19 12.83 -9.68
N GLY A 107 14.11 12.93 -8.35
CA GLY A 107 13.77 11.84 -7.44
C GLY A 107 12.27 11.66 -7.31
N VAL A 108 11.86 10.74 -6.43
CA VAL A 108 10.46 10.50 -6.07
C VAL A 108 10.31 10.55 -4.56
N CYS A 109 9.24 11.18 -4.07
CA CYS A 109 8.91 11.22 -2.65
C CYS A 109 8.43 9.86 -2.17
N LEU A 110 9.13 9.25 -1.22
CA LEU A 110 8.74 7.98 -0.61
C LEU A 110 8.56 8.12 0.89
N CYS A 111 7.61 7.37 1.46
CA CYS A 111 7.39 7.39 2.89
C CYS A 111 8.49 6.65 3.64
N LYS A 112 8.91 7.19 4.79
CA LYS A 112 9.82 6.49 5.70
C LYS A 112 9.19 5.23 6.30
N SER A 113 7.88 5.27 6.58
CA SER A 113 7.11 4.14 7.09
C SER A 113 6.22 3.59 5.99
N ARG A 114 6.63 2.46 5.39
CA ARG A 114 5.92 1.81 4.28
C ARG A 114 4.92 0.73 4.73
N TYR A 115 4.76 0.55 6.03
CA TYR A 115 3.81 -0.41 6.57
C TYR A 115 2.41 0.20 6.61
N PRO A 116 1.36 -0.61 6.39
CA PRO A 116 -0.01 -0.15 6.46
C PRO A 116 -0.38 0.29 7.88
N VAL A 117 -1.35 1.21 7.97
CA VAL A 117 -1.88 1.75 9.23
C VAL A 117 -3.39 1.87 9.17
N CYS A 118 -4.07 1.67 10.29
CA CYS A 118 -5.51 1.84 10.40
C CYS A 118 -5.84 3.27 10.85
N GLY A 119 -6.67 3.97 10.08
CA GLY A 119 -7.16 5.29 10.43
C GLY A 119 -8.32 5.25 11.43
N SER A 120 -8.54 6.39 12.09
CA SER A 120 -9.69 6.59 12.98
C SER A 120 -11.03 6.51 12.23
N ASP A 121 -11.00 6.72 10.91
CA ASP A 121 -12.08 6.58 9.94
C ASP A 121 -12.37 5.13 9.53
N GLY A 122 -11.66 4.15 10.11
CA GLY A 122 -11.84 2.72 9.80
C GLY A 122 -11.24 2.30 8.45
N ARG A 123 -10.48 3.17 7.79
CA ARG A 123 -9.83 2.86 6.51
C ARG A 123 -8.37 2.45 6.72
N THR A 124 -7.95 1.43 6.00
CA THR A 124 -6.54 1.05 5.91
C THR A 124 -5.82 1.97 4.94
N TYR A 125 -4.72 2.57 5.39
CA TYR A 125 -3.82 3.36 4.57
C TYR A 125 -2.54 2.55 4.33
N GLY A 126 -2.03 2.56 3.09
CA GLY A 126 -0.82 1.78 2.73
C GLY A 126 0.46 2.30 3.38
N SER A 127 0.46 3.53 3.90
CA SER A 127 1.58 4.12 4.63
C SER A 127 1.09 5.15 5.64
N GLY A 128 1.90 5.44 6.66
CA GLY A 128 1.64 6.56 7.58
C GLY A 128 1.68 7.93 6.89
N CYS A 129 2.31 8.05 5.72
CA CYS A 129 2.28 9.28 4.92
C CYS A 129 0.94 9.45 4.21
N GLN A 130 0.35 8.38 3.70
CA GLN A 130 -0.98 8.40 3.10
C GLN A 130 -2.06 8.76 4.12
N LEU A 131 -2.00 8.20 5.34
CA LEU A 131 -2.93 8.58 6.42
C LEU A 131 -2.83 10.07 6.74
N ARG A 132 -1.61 10.60 6.91
CA ARG A 132 -1.41 12.04 7.17
C ARG A 132 -1.89 12.91 6.02
N ALA A 133 -1.64 12.51 4.78
CA ALA A 133 -2.15 13.21 3.60
C ALA A 133 -3.68 13.25 3.58
N ALA A 134 -4.35 12.14 3.90
CA ALA A 134 -5.80 12.09 4.00
C ALA A 134 -6.32 12.97 5.16
N SER A 135 -5.68 12.91 6.33
CA SER A 135 -6.02 13.75 7.48
C SER A 135 -5.90 15.24 7.18
N LEU A 136 -4.86 15.67 6.46
CA LEU A 136 -4.69 17.08 6.08
C LEU A 136 -5.73 17.53 5.05
N ARG A 137 -6.08 16.64 4.10
CA ARG A 137 -7.16 16.89 3.13
C ARG A 137 -8.51 17.03 3.82
N ALA A 138 -8.84 16.15 4.77
CA ALA A 138 -10.06 16.23 5.58
C ALA A 138 -10.15 17.58 6.30
N GLN A 139 -9.09 17.95 7.05
CA GLN A 139 -9.03 19.25 7.74
C GLN A 139 -9.16 20.46 6.80
N SER A 140 -8.58 20.39 5.59
CA SER A 140 -8.72 21.48 4.61
C SER A 140 -10.16 21.68 4.11
N ARG A 141 -11.02 20.67 4.30
CA ARG A 141 -12.46 20.69 4.00
C ARG A 141 -13.32 20.97 5.24
N GLY A 142 -12.71 21.19 6.41
CA GLY A 142 -13.43 21.35 7.68
C GLY A 142 -13.90 20.03 8.30
N GLU A 143 -13.44 18.89 7.79
CA GLU A 143 -13.73 17.56 8.36
C GLU A 143 -12.75 17.24 9.50
N PRO A 144 -13.11 16.34 10.44
CA PRO A 144 -12.22 15.95 11.53
C PRO A 144 -10.91 15.32 11.03
N ALA A 145 -9.83 15.55 11.76
CA ALA A 145 -8.54 14.94 11.48
C ALA A 145 -8.59 13.41 11.63
N ILE A 146 -7.90 12.69 10.75
CA ILE A 146 -7.82 11.24 10.77
C ILE A 146 -6.57 10.86 11.57
N ALA A 147 -6.77 10.31 12.76
CA ALA A 147 -5.70 9.83 13.61
C ALA A 147 -5.34 8.37 13.26
N GLN A 148 -4.11 7.97 13.55
CA GLN A 148 -3.75 6.56 13.48
C GLN A 148 -4.37 5.83 14.69
N ARG A 149 -5.27 4.89 14.42
CA ARG A 149 -5.92 4.05 15.45
C ARG A 149 -5.03 2.89 15.86
N SER A 150 -4.42 2.20 14.89
CA SER A 150 -3.53 1.06 15.15
C SER A 150 -2.40 0.98 14.11
N LYS A 151 -1.37 0.19 14.41
CA LYS A 151 -0.36 -0.23 13.42
C LYS A 151 -0.91 -1.40 12.62
N GLY A 152 -0.60 -1.48 11.33
CA GLY A 152 -1.18 -2.51 10.45
C GLY A 152 -2.51 -2.07 9.84
N ALA A 153 -3.09 -2.94 9.03
CA ALA A 153 -4.41 -2.71 8.43
C ALA A 153 -5.52 -2.71 9.49
N CYS A 154 -6.65 -2.12 9.15
CA CYS A 154 -7.84 -2.16 9.99
C CYS A 154 -8.39 -3.58 10.12
N GLU A 155 -9.03 -3.85 11.26
CA GLU A 155 -9.74 -5.10 11.49
C GLU A 155 -10.87 -5.27 10.46
N GLN A 156 -11.00 -6.47 9.92
CA GLN A 156 -11.95 -6.83 8.88
C GLN A 156 -12.39 -8.29 9.02
N GLY A 157 -13.63 -8.56 8.59
CA GLY A 157 -14.17 -9.91 8.54
C GLY A 157 -13.36 -10.83 7.62
N PRO A 158 -13.56 -12.14 7.72
CA PRO A 158 -12.93 -13.11 6.84
C PRO A 158 -13.36 -12.87 5.39
N SER A 159 -12.44 -13.07 4.46
CA SER A 159 -12.66 -13.00 3.02
C SER A 159 -11.96 -14.18 2.39
N ILE A 160 -12.74 -14.99 1.68
CA ILE A 160 -12.25 -16.19 1.00
C ILE A 160 -11.57 -15.72 -0.29
N VAL A 161 -10.26 -15.88 -0.33
CA VAL A 161 -9.39 -15.48 -1.46
C VAL A 161 -9.46 -16.53 -2.54
N THR A 162 -9.31 -17.79 -2.14
CA THR A 162 -9.39 -18.94 -3.03
C THR A 162 -10.41 -19.91 -2.45
N PRO A 163 -11.63 -20.00 -3.02
CA PRO A 163 -12.61 -20.98 -2.61
C PRO A 163 -12.20 -22.39 -3.07
N PRO A 164 -12.72 -23.44 -2.41
CA PRO A 164 -12.57 -24.80 -2.92
C PRO A 164 -13.24 -24.95 -4.28
N LYS A 165 -12.76 -25.94 -5.04
CA LYS A 165 -13.26 -26.22 -6.39
C LYS A 165 -13.87 -27.60 -6.45
N ASP A 166 -14.88 -27.75 -7.30
CA ASP A 166 -15.51 -29.03 -7.55
C ASP A 166 -14.51 -30.03 -8.15
N ILE A 167 -14.62 -31.28 -7.73
CA ILE A 167 -13.71 -32.37 -8.14
C ILE A 167 -14.54 -33.54 -8.66
N TRP A 168 -14.14 -34.07 -9.81
CA TRP A 168 -14.62 -35.33 -10.35
C TRP A 168 -13.47 -36.32 -10.35
N ASN A 169 -13.63 -37.45 -9.68
CA ASN A 169 -12.61 -38.50 -9.66
C ASN A 169 -13.24 -39.89 -9.43
N VAL A 170 -12.42 -40.93 -9.51
CA VAL A 170 -12.83 -42.32 -9.33
C VAL A 170 -12.49 -42.84 -7.93
N THR A 171 -13.18 -43.89 -7.50
CA THR A 171 -12.90 -44.60 -6.24
C THR A 171 -11.42 -45.04 -6.17
N GLY A 172 -10.81 -44.93 -5.00
CA GLY A 172 -9.41 -45.27 -4.76
C GLY A 172 -8.41 -44.14 -5.04
N ALA A 173 -8.84 -43.05 -5.67
CA ALA A 173 -7.99 -41.89 -5.92
C ALA A 173 -7.65 -41.14 -4.62
N GLN A 174 -6.60 -40.32 -4.68
CA GLN A 174 -6.27 -39.33 -3.65
C GLN A 174 -6.64 -37.95 -4.15
N ILE A 175 -7.44 -37.20 -3.39
CA ILE A 175 -7.88 -35.84 -3.73
C ILE A 175 -7.66 -34.86 -2.59
N TYR A 176 -7.64 -33.57 -2.89
CA TYR A 176 -7.64 -32.53 -1.88
C TYR A 176 -8.54 -31.36 -2.24
N LEU A 177 -9.22 -30.80 -1.24
CA LEU A 177 -9.85 -29.49 -1.31
C LEU A 177 -8.94 -28.47 -0.63
N SER A 178 -8.93 -27.23 -1.13
CA SER A 178 -8.16 -26.12 -0.54
C SER A 178 -9.04 -24.90 -0.39
N CYS A 179 -8.96 -24.20 0.74
CA CYS A 179 -9.64 -22.93 0.97
C CYS A 179 -8.66 -21.95 1.62
N GLU A 180 -8.41 -20.82 0.93
CA GLU A 180 -7.51 -19.75 1.39
C GLU A 180 -8.35 -18.56 1.83
N VAL A 181 -8.08 -18.09 3.05
CA VAL A 181 -8.87 -17.04 3.69
C VAL A 181 -7.97 -15.99 4.31
N MET A 182 -8.33 -14.72 4.14
CA MET A 182 -7.71 -13.60 4.83
C MET A 182 -8.71 -12.93 5.77
N GLY A 183 -8.24 -12.38 6.89
CA GLY A 183 -9.10 -11.60 7.79
C GLY A 183 -8.33 -11.06 8.97
N ILE A 184 -8.73 -9.92 9.53
CA ILE A 184 -7.99 -9.27 10.63
C ILE A 184 -8.92 -9.12 11.84
N PRO A 185 -8.71 -9.86 12.94
CA PRO A 185 -7.64 -10.85 13.19
C PRO A 185 -7.74 -12.10 12.32
N THR A 186 -6.64 -12.86 12.23
CA THR A 186 -6.55 -14.09 11.42
C THR A 186 -7.73 -15.01 11.75
N PRO A 187 -8.53 -15.41 10.77
CA PRO A 187 -9.73 -16.18 11.03
C PRO A 187 -9.41 -17.63 11.43
N VAL A 188 -10.31 -18.23 12.18
CA VAL A 188 -10.34 -19.67 12.41
C VAL A 188 -11.03 -20.30 11.20
N LEU A 189 -10.40 -21.33 10.62
CA LEU A 189 -10.91 -22.03 9.45
C LEU A 189 -11.33 -23.45 9.84
N ILE A 190 -12.57 -23.79 9.52
CA ILE A 190 -13.22 -25.06 9.80
C ILE A 190 -13.78 -25.64 8.50
N TRP A 191 -13.79 -26.96 8.40
CA TRP A 191 -14.43 -27.66 7.29
C TRP A 191 -15.64 -28.44 7.77
N ASN A 192 -16.73 -28.35 7.01
CA ASN A 192 -17.97 -29.08 7.24
C ASN A 192 -18.33 -29.90 6.01
N LYS A 193 -18.92 -31.08 6.21
CA LYS A 193 -19.66 -31.79 5.15
C LYS A 193 -21.15 -31.43 5.27
N ILE A 194 -21.75 -31.00 4.17
CA ILE A 194 -23.17 -30.66 4.10
C ILE A 194 -23.95 -31.96 3.85
N ILE A 195 -24.68 -32.41 4.86
CA ILE A 195 -25.56 -33.57 4.79
C ILE A 195 -26.98 -33.09 4.49
N ARG A 196 -27.58 -33.59 3.42
CA ARG A 196 -28.99 -33.36 3.08
C ARG A 196 -29.83 -34.46 3.71
N GLY A 197 -30.60 -34.13 4.75
CA GLY A 197 -31.50 -35.08 5.41
C GLY A 197 -32.75 -35.39 4.56
N GLN A 198 -33.48 -36.45 4.93
CA GLN A 198 -34.65 -36.96 4.19
C GLN A 198 -35.84 -35.99 4.10
N HIS A 199 -35.83 -34.88 4.86
CA HIS A 199 -36.88 -33.85 4.85
C HIS A 199 -36.39 -32.49 4.31
N GLY A 200 -35.29 -32.48 3.54
CA GLY A 200 -34.71 -31.25 3.01
C GLY A 200 -33.97 -30.38 4.04
N VAL A 201 -33.89 -30.81 5.30
CA VAL A 201 -33.09 -30.16 6.33
C VAL A 201 -31.61 -30.43 6.05
N GLN A 202 -30.84 -29.37 5.85
CA GLN A 202 -29.39 -29.45 5.72
C GLN A 202 -28.76 -29.46 7.11
N ARG A 203 -27.86 -30.42 7.37
CA ARG A 203 -27.06 -30.51 8.59
C ARG A 203 -25.60 -30.39 8.22
N MET A 204 -24.86 -29.55 8.94
CA MET A 204 -23.41 -29.50 8.84
C MET A 204 -22.81 -30.55 9.77
N GLU A 205 -21.90 -31.34 9.24
CA GLU A 205 -21.08 -32.26 10.02
C GLU A 205 -19.63 -31.74 10.06
N LEU A 206 -19.12 -31.52 11.27
CA LEU A 206 -17.76 -31.02 11.48
C LEU A 206 -16.73 -32.09 11.06
N LEU A 207 -15.82 -31.74 10.16
CA LEU A 207 -14.75 -32.61 9.69
C LEU A 207 -13.51 -32.51 10.62
N PRO A 208 -12.68 -33.57 10.75
CA PRO A 208 -12.75 -34.85 10.01
C PRO A 208 -13.84 -35.83 10.52
N GLY A 209 -14.38 -35.62 11.72
CA GLY A 209 -15.32 -36.54 12.35
C GLY A 209 -14.64 -37.86 12.74
N ASP A 210 -15.30 -38.97 12.42
CA ASP A 210 -14.88 -40.36 12.64
C ASP A 210 -14.33 -41.04 11.36
N ARG A 211 -14.07 -40.28 10.30
CA ARG A 211 -13.59 -40.79 9.01
C ARG A 211 -12.11 -41.15 9.07
N GLU A 212 -11.78 -42.39 8.69
CA GLU A 212 -10.41 -42.89 8.67
C GLU A 212 -9.61 -42.47 7.42
N ASN A 213 -10.30 -42.23 6.30
CA ASN A 213 -9.70 -41.88 5.01
C ASN A 213 -9.54 -40.37 4.80
N LEU A 214 -9.83 -39.54 5.80
CA LEU A 214 -9.86 -38.09 5.69
C LEU A 214 -8.94 -37.41 6.71
N ALA A 215 -8.15 -36.45 6.25
CA ALA A 215 -7.30 -35.62 7.11
C ALA A 215 -7.46 -34.13 6.78
N ILE A 216 -7.45 -33.30 7.82
CA ILE A 216 -7.46 -31.83 7.68
C ILE A 216 -6.11 -31.28 8.09
N GLN A 217 -5.57 -30.38 7.28
CA GLN A 217 -4.42 -29.57 7.65
C GLN A 217 -4.77 -28.09 7.51
N THR A 218 -4.38 -27.30 8.51
CA THR A 218 -4.49 -25.85 8.45
C THR A 218 -3.12 -25.24 8.69
N ARG A 219 -2.69 -24.31 7.83
CA ARG A 219 -1.43 -23.58 7.95
C ARG A 219 -1.70 -22.09 7.78
N GLY A 220 -0.88 -21.26 8.43
CA GLY A 220 -0.82 -19.84 8.09
C GLY A 220 -0.24 -19.66 6.68
N GLY A 221 -0.75 -18.66 5.96
CA GLY A 221 -0.26 -18.30 4.63
C GLY A 221 1.07 -17.52 4.67
N PRO A 222 1.68 -17.25 3.51
CA PRO A 222 2.87 -16.40 3.39
C PRO A 222 2.59 -14.95 3.81
N GLU A 223 1.37 -14.46 3.58
CA GLU A 223 0.97 -13.11 4.00
C GLU A 223 0.47 -13.09 5.44
N LYS A 224 0.58 -11.91 6.08
CA LYS A 224 0.02 -11.74 7.43
C LYS A 224 -1.49 -11.84 7.36
N HIS A 225 -2.06 -12.49 8.37
CA HIS A 225 -3.52 -12.62 8.51
C HIS A 225 -4.18 -13.52 7.46
N GLU A 226 -3.39 -14.38 6.86
CA GLU A 226 -3.82 -15.41 5.91
C GLU A 226 -3.79 -16.80 6.57
N VAL A 227 -4.79 -17.62 6.25
CA VAL A 227 -4.89 -19.02 6.64
C VAL A 227 -5.34 -19.86 5.46
N THR A 228 -4.70 -21.00 5.28
CA THR A 228 -5.07 -21.98 4.25
C THR A 228 -5.39 -23.31 4.92
N GLY A 229 -6.53 -23.88 4.55
CA GLY A 229 -6.97 -25.19 4.99
C GLY A 229 -7.04 -26.16 3.82
N TRP A 230 -6.62 -27.39 4.05
CA TRP A 230 -6.72 -28.50 3.11
C TRP A 230 -7.49 -29.65 3.72
N VAL A 231 -8.38 -30.25 2.94
CA VAL A 231 -9.00 -31.54 3.24
C VAL A 231 -8.37 -32.55 2.29
N LEU A 232 -7.65 -33.52 2.82
CA LEU A 232 -7.10 -34.65 2.06
C LEU A 232 -8.02 -35.86 2.26
N ILE A 233 -8.42 -36.50 1.16
CA ILE A 233 -9.20 -37.74 1.17
C ILE A 233 -8.41 -38.80 0.41
N SER A 234 -8.13 -39.92 1.07
CA SER A 234 -7.36 -41.04 0.52
C SER A 234 -7.57 -42.34 1.32
N PRO A 235 -8.02 -43.45 0.68
CA PRO A 235 -8.59 -43.48 -0.66
C PRO A 235 -9.92 -42.72 -0.74
N LEU A 236 -10.34 -42.34 -1.94
CA LEU A 236 -11.66 -41.78 -2.20
C LEU A 236 -12.72 -42.88 -2.31
N ASN A 237 -13.85 -42.72 -1.64
CA ASN A 237 -14.95 -43.69 -1.56
C ASN A 237 -16.25 -43.04 -2.05
N LYS A 238 -17.25 -43.84 -2.45
CA LYS A 238 -18.57 -43.31 -2.84
C LYS A 238 -19.27 -42.53 -1.72
N GLU A 239 -19.00 -42.89 -0.46
CA GLU A 239 -19.50 -42.20 0.74
C GLU A 239 -18.93 -40.77 0.91
N ASP A 240 -17.79 -40.48 0.28
CA ASP A 240 -17.18 -39.15 0.26
C ASP A 240 -17.87 -38.21 -0.73
N GLU A 241 -18.70 -38.72 -1.64
CA GLU A 241 -19.49 -37.87 -2.52
C GLU A 241 -20.35 -36.91 -1.69
N GLY A 242 -20.43 -35.66 -2.14
CA GLY A 242 -21.22 -34.63 -1.46
C GLY A 242 -20.61 -33.25 -1.54
N GLU A 243 -21.21 -32.36 -0.76
CA GLU A 243 -20.87 -30.94 -0.72
C GLU A 243 -20.09 -30.63 0.56
N TYR A 244 -18.96 -29.95 0.40
CA TYR A 244 -18.00 -29.62 1.44
C TYR A 244 -17.90 -28.11 1.55
N GLU A 245 -18.07 -27.59 2.75
CA GLU A 245 -18.02 -26.16 3.06
C GLU A 245 -16.76 -25.84 3.85
N CYS A 246 -16.02 -24.81 3.44
CA CYS A 246 -15.08 -24.13 4.31
C CYS A 246 -15.79 -22.95 5.00
N HIS A 247 -15.79 -22.94 6.33
CA HIS A 247 -16.33 -21.87 7.16
C HIS A 247 -15.17 -21.17 7.86
N ALA A 248 -15.09 -19.85 7.67
CA ALA A 248 -14.10 -19.01 8.30
C ALA A 248 -14.76 -17.97 9.20
N SER A 249 -14.24 -17.80 10.41
CA SER A 249 -14.82 -16.88 11.41
C SER A 249 -13.74 -16.11 12.18
N ASN A 250 -14.01 -14.83 12.43
CA ASN A 250 -13.23 -14.00 13.35
C ASN A 250 -14.14 -13.01 14.10
N ALA A 251 -13.56 -12.19 14.98
CA ALA A 251 -14.31 -11.21 15.77
C ALA A 251 -15.06 -10.13 14.95
N LYS A 252 -14.87 -10.07 13.62
CA LYS A 252 -15.52 -9.10 12.72
C LYS A 252 -16.55 -9.71 11.78
N GLY A 253 -16.70 -11.03 11.75
CA GLY A 253 -17.72 -11.70 10.94
C GLY A 253 -17.28 -13.08 10.49
N GLU A 254 -18.02 -13.60 9.51
CA GLU A 254 -17.85 -14.95 8.98
C GLU A 254 -17.93 -14.94 7.45
N ALA A 255 -17.31 -15.92 6.81
CA ALA A 255 -17.42 -16.17 5.38
C ALA A 255 -17.42 -17.68 5.11
N THR A 256 -18.21 -18.11 4.12
CA THR A 256 -18.29 -19.52 3.71
C THR A 256 -18.12 -19.68 2.20
N ALA A 257 -17.55 -20.81 1.78
CA ALA A 257 -17.53 -21.25 0.40
C ALA A 257 -17.61 -22.77 0.33
N SER A 258 -18.25 -23.29 -0.71
CA SER A 258 -18.52 -24.72 -0.85
C SER A 258 -18.02 -25.26 -2.17
N ALA A 259 -17.71 -26.56 -2.19
CA ALA A 259 -17.39 -27.32 -3.38
C ALA A 259 -18.00 -28.72 -3.31
N LYS A 260 -18.25 -29.32 -4.47
CA LYS A 260 -18.80 -30.68 -4.61
C LYS A 260 -17.73 -31.66 -5.05
N ILE A 261 -17.69 -32.80 -4.37
CA ILE A 261 -16.92 -33.96 -4.79
C ILE A 261 -17.88 -34.92 -5.47
N HIS A 262 -17.57 -35.27 -6.71
CA HIS A 262 -18.30 -36.24 -7.54
C HIS A 262 -17.45 -37.49 -7.73
N VAL A 263 -17.98 -38.65 -7.33
CA VAL A 263 -17.29 -39.94 -7.46
C VAL A 263 -17.92 -40.72 -8.61
N VAL A 264 -17.17 -40.83 -9.71
CA VAL A 264 -17.59 -41.55 -10.92
C VAL A 264 -16.99 -42.95 -10.97
N GLU A 265 -17.63 -43.85 -11.72
CA GLU A 265 -17.16 -45.23 -11.87
C GLU A 265 -15.97 -45.33 -12.81
N THR A 266 -15.95 -44.53 -13.89
CA THR A 266 -14.87 -44.54 -14.87
C THR A 266 -14.33 -43.14 -15.19
N LEU A 267 -13.09 -43.06 -15.68
CA LEU A 267 -12.48 -41.80 -16.11
C LEU A 267 -13.20 -41.15 -17.31
N ASN A 268 -13.89 -41.95 -18.13
CA ASN A 268 -14.64 -41.45 -19.29
C ASN A 268 -15.84 -40.59 -18.87
N ASP A 269 -16.45 -40.90 -17.71
CA ASP A 269 -17.61 -40.17 -17.18
C ASP A 269 -17.22 -38.76 -16.71
N ILE A 270 -15.93 -38.52 -16.42
CA ILE A 270 -15.42 -37.19 -16.06
C ILE A 270 -15.49 -36.23 -17.24
N ALA A 271 -15.16 -36.70 -18.45
CA ALA A 271 -15.12 -35.87 -19.65
C ALA A 271 -16.53 -35.37 -20.03
N LEU A 272 -17.53 -36.24 -19.94
CA LEU A 272 -18.92 -35.91 -20.28
C LEU A 272 -19.52 -34.88 -19.33
N ASN A 273 -19.33 -35.04 -18.02
CA ASN A 273 -19.93 -34.14 -17.03
C ASN A 273 -19.24 -32.77 -16.92
N LYS A 274 -18.02 -32.63 -17.47
CA LYS A 274 -17.28 -31.36 -17.44
C LYS A 274 -17.67 -30.42 -18.58
N ASP A 275 -18.15 -30.98 -19.69
CA ASP A 275 -18.60 -30.21 -20.86
C ASP A 275 -20.01 -29.61 -20.66
N ASP A 276 -20.89 -30.28 -19.91
CA ASP A 276 -22.25 -29.78 -19.59
C ASP A 276 -22.26 -28.58 -18.62
N GLY A 277 -21.14 -28.28 -17.95
CA GLY A 277 -20.98 -27.15 -17.03
C GLY A 277 -20.44 -25.87 -17.66
N ALA A 278 -20.20 -25.88 -18.98
CA ALA A 278 -19.63 -24.75 -19.72
C ALA A 278 -20.64 -24.02 -20.63
N GLU A 279 -21.95 -24.27 -20.46
CA GLU A 279 -23.00 -23.56 -21.19
C GLU A 279 -23.70 -22.48 -20.33
N LEU A 280 -23.51 -21.23 -20.78
CA LEU A 280 -24.20 -19.96 -20.48
C LEU A 280 -23.79 -19.16 -19.23
#